data_AF-A0A7C7ECR1-F1
#
_entry.id   AF-A0A7C7ECR1-F1
#
_cell.length_a   1.000
_cell.length_b   1.000
_cell.length_c   1.000
_cell.angle_alpha   90.00
_cell.angle_beta   90.00
_cell.angle_gamma   90.00
#
_symmetry.space_group_name_H-M   'P 1'
#
loop_
_entity.id
_entity.type
_entity.pdbx_description
1 polymer ?
#
loop_
_entity_poly.entity_id
_entity_poly.type
_entity_poly.pdbx_seq_one_letter_code
_entity_poly.pdbx_strand_id
1 'polypeptide(L)'
;MEFDAIWTNIINHAGEQFFTKTKLPFTYKIVSNCVVPDRTNYPINKADFEKAAKITPLHGPGQINSLVRGPAYVYAILTDKRIR
;
A
#
# COMPACT_ATOMS: atom_id res chain seq x y z
N MET A 1 -11.25 11.08 -0.23
CA MET A 1 -11.71 9.78 0.25
C MET A 1 -11.18 9.61 1.67
N GLU A 2 -12.03 9.22 2.62
CA GLU A 2 -11.62 8.90 3.99
C GLU A 2 -10.68 7.70 4.03
N PHE A 3 -9.74 7.66 4.97
CA PHE A 3 -8.78 6.56 5.06
C PHE A 3 -9.45 5.20 5.32
N ASP A 4 -10.57 5.16 6.04
CA ASP A 4 -11.28 3.90 6.28
C ASP A 4 -11.85 3.29 5.00
N ALA A 5 -12.27 4.11 4.03
CA ALA A 5 -12.69 3.61 2.72
C ALA A 5 -11.49 3.04 1.93
N ILE A 6 -10.36 3.76 1.94
CA ILE A 6 -9.09 3.28 1.36
C ILE A 6 -8.70 1.94 1.98
N TRP A 7 -8.73 1.84 3.31
CA TRP A 7 -8.36 0.62 4.03
C TRP A 7 -9.30 -0.54 3.73
N THR A 8 -10.60 -0.27 3.62
CA THR A 8 -11.60 -1.26 3.22
C THR A 8 -11.31 -1.80 1.82
N ASN A 9 -10.97 -0.92 0.87
CA ASN A 9 -10.58 -1.34 -0.48
C ASN A 9 -9.29 -2.19 -0.46
N ILE A 10 -8.30 -1.83 0.37
CA ILE A 10 -7.08 -2.62 0.54
C ILE A 10 -7.40 -4.03 1.06
N ILE A 11 -8.33 -4.17 2.01
CA ILE A 11 -8.76 -5.48 2.50
C ILE A 11 -9.48 -6.27 1.39
N ASN A 12 -10.41 -5.62 0.68
CA ASN A 12 -11.23 -6.26 -0.34
C ASN A 12 -10.41 -6.77 -1.54
N HIS A 13 -9.33 -6.09 -1.89
CA HIS A 13 -8.45 -6.46 -2.99
C HIS A 13 -7.20 -7.22 -2.54
N ALA A 14 -7.15 -7.68 -1.28
CA ALA A 14 -6.07 -8.54 -0.82
C ALA A 14 -6.04 -9.86 -1.62
N GLY A 15 -4.85 -10.28 -2.03
CA GLY A 15 -4.64 -11.45 -2.89
C GLY A 15 -4.68 -11.16 -4.40
N GLU A 16 -5.12 -9.96 -4.82
CA GLU A 16 -5.04 -9.56 -6.23
C GLU A 16 -3.61 -9.16 -6.64
N GLN A 17 -3.37 -9.15 -7.95
CA GLN A 17 -2.11 -8.71 -8.52
C GLN A 17 -2.05 -7.19 -8.66
N PHE A 18 -1.04 -6.61 -8.04
CA PHE A 18 -0.66 -5.19 -8.11
C PHE A 18 0.70 -5.04 -8.80
N PHE A 19 1.01 -3.81 -9.21
CA PHE A 19 2.26 -3.49 -9.87
C PHE A 19 2.97 -2.35 -9.16
N THR A 20 4.26 -2.54 -8.86
CA THR A 20 5.08 -1.44 -8.36
C THR A 20 5.25 -0.35 -9.42
N LYS A 21 5.75 0.84 -9.03
CA LYS A 21 6.13 1.90 -9.99
C LYS A 21 7.09 1.40 -11.08
N THR A 22 7.91 0.40 -10.77
CA THR A 22 8.83 -0.28 -11.71
C THR A 22 8.17 -1.41 -12.52
N LYS A 23 6.84 -1.51 -12.53
CA LYS A 23 6.03 -2.54 -13.21
C LYS A 23 6.30 -3.97 -12.75
N LEU A 24 6.79 -4.16 -11.53
CA LEU A 24 6.99 -5.50 -10.99
C LEU A 24 5.68 -6.00 -10.38
N PRO A 25 5.16 -7.16 -10.83
CA PRO A 25 3.94 -7.72 -10.25
C PRO A 25 4.21 -8.21 -8.83
N PHE A 26 3.23 -8.03 -7.95
CA PHE A 26 3.21 -8.58 -6.61
C PHE A 26 1.78 -8.78 -6.13
N THR A 27 1.60 -9.67 -5.18
CA THR A 27 0.37 -9.83 -4.41
C THR A 27 0.66 -9.51 -2.94
N TYR A 28 -0.39 -9.35 -2.14
CA TYR A 28 -0.26 -9.21 -0.69
C TYR A 28 -1.43 -9.87 0.02
N LYS A 29 -1.24 -10.13 1.31
CA LYS A 29 -2.27 -10.63 2.23
C LYS A 29 -2.42 -9.69 3.42
N ILE A 30 -3.57 -9.73 4.07
CA ILE A 30 -3.81 -9.02 5.33
C ILE A 30 -3.58 -9.97 6.49
N VAL A 31 -2.70 -9.60 7.42
CA VAL A 31 -2.42 -10.34 8.66
C VAL A 31 -2.43 -9.35 9.81
N SER A 32 -3.36 -9.51 10.76
CA SER A 32 -3.45 -8.67 11.97
C SER A 32 -3.32 -7.17 11.68
N ASN A 33 -4.12 -6.68 10.73
CA ASN A 33 -4.13 -5.26 10.31
C ASN A 33 -2.83 -4.77 9.64
N CYS A 34 -2.01 -5.70 9.14
CA CYS A 34 -0.82 -5.43 8.35
C CYS A 34 -0.98 -5.98 6.94
N VAL A 35 -0.46 -5.25 5.96
CA VAL A 35 -0.29 -5.73 4.59
C VAL A 35 1.04 -6.45 4.52
N VAL A 36 1.03 -7.72 4.10
CA VAL A 36 2.23 -8.54 3.93
C VAL A 36 2.39 -8.82 2.43
N PRO A 37 3.30 -8.14 1.72
CA PRO A 37 3.60 -8.43 0.33
C PRO A 37 4.28 -9.80 0.19
N ASP A 38 3.92 -10.55 -0.84
CA ASP A 38 4.48 -11.89 -1.09
C ASP A 38 6.01 -11.86 -1.35
N ARG A 39 6.49 -10.80 -2.03
CA ARG A 39 7.91 -10.70 -2.43
C ARG A 39 8.90 -10.52 -1.28
N THR A 40 8.48 -9.88 -0.18
CA THR A 40 9.37 -9.60 0.96
C THR A 40 8.91 -10.26 2.24
N ASN A 41 7.67 -10.76 2.29
CA ASN A 41 7.00 -11.27 3.48
C ASN A 41 7.09 -10.32 4.70
N TYR A 42 7.30 -9.03 4.43
CA TYR A 42 7.53 -8.04 5.47
C TYR A 42 6.21 -7.33 5.80
N PRO A 43 5.71 -7.41 7.04
CA PRO A 43 4.46 -6.77 7.42
C PRO A 43 4.59 -5.25 7.43
N ILE A 44 3.64 -4.58 6.76
CA ILE A 44 3.47 -3.13 6.71
C ILE A 44 2.20 -2.77 7.47
N ASN A 45 2.31 -1.95 8.51
CA ASN A 45 1.19 -1.68 9.43
C ASN A 45 0.13 -0.78 8.77
N LYS A 46 -1.15 -0.92 9.15
CA LYS A 46 -2.22 0.04 8.77
C LYS A 46 -1.82 1.50 8.98
N ALA A 47 -1.14 1.81 10.08
CA ALA A 47 -0.69 3.16 10.41
C ALA A 47 0.30 3.74 9.36
N ASP A 48 1.10 2.90 8.72
CA ASP A 48 1.99 3.33 7.64
C ASP A 48 1.19 3.75 6.40
N PHE A 49 0.15 2.97 6.05
CA PHE A 49 -0.78 3.35 4.99
C PHE A 49 -1.54 4.63 5.31
N GLU A 50 -1.94 4.84 6.57
CA GLU A 50 -2.62 6.06 6.99
C GLU A 50 -1.73 7.29 6.79
N LYS A 51 -0.47 7.21 7.24
CA LYS A 51 0.50 8.31 7.06
C LYS A 51 0.71 8.62 5.59
N ALA A 52 0.90 7.60 4.76
CA ALA A 52 1.08 7.79 3.32
C ALA A 52 -0.21 8.28 2.63
N ALA A 53 -1.39 7.89 3.10
CA ALA A 53 -2.67 8.33 2.56
C ALA A 53 -2.89 9.84 2.71
N LYS A 54 -2.37 10.43 3.80
CA LYS A 54 -2.42 11.87 4.07
C LYS A 54 -1.58 12.70 3.07
N ILE A 55 -0.61 12.10 2.39
CA ILE A 55 0.17 12.79 1.36
C ILE A 55 -0.58 12.73 0.02
N THR A 56 -1.03 13.89 -0.42
CA THR A 56 -1.67 14.08 -1.73
C THR A 56 -1.18 15.39 -2.34
N PRO A 57 -0.69 15.40 -3.60
CA PRO A 57 -0.45 14.25 -4.48
C PRO A 57 0.78 13.39 -4.08
N LEU A 58 0.65 12.07 -4.20
CA LEU A 58 1.73 11.11 -4.01
C LEU A 58 2.38 10.80 -5.37
N HIS A 59 3.55 11.40 -5.66
CA HIS A 59 4.26 11.27 -6.94
C HIS A 59 5.21 10.07 -6.99
N GLY A 60 5.66 9.58 -5.83
CA GLY A 60 6.55 8.43 -5.80
C GLY A 60 6.83 7.87 -4.41
N PRO A 61 7.38 6.65 -4.36
CA PRO A 61 7.74 6.00 -3.10
C PRO A 61 8.82 6.78 -2.32
N GLY A 62 9.66 7.57 -3.00
CA GLY A 62 10.69 8.38 -2.35
C GLY A 62 10.15 9.39 -1.33
N GLN A 63 8.92 9.91 -1.53
CA GLN A 63 8.30 10.86 -0.60
C GLN A 63 7.91 10.23 0.74
N ILE A 64 7.69 8.91 0.76
CA ILE A 64 7.28 8.16 1.95
C ILE A 64 8.38 7.24 2.47
N ASN A 65 9.57 7.24 1.87
CA ASN A 65 10.67 6.34 2.26
C ASN A 65 11.11 6.48 3.72
N SER A 66 11.06 7.70 4.26
CA SER A 66 11.37 7.96 5.68
C SER A 66 10.17 7.80 6.61
N LEU A 67 8.96 7.66 6.06
CA LEU A 67 7.69 7.68 6.80
C LEU A 67 7.09 6.29 7.01
N VAL A 68 7.31 5.38 6.06
CA VAL A 68 6.68 4.06 6.02
C VAL A 68 7.68 2.96 5.72
N ARG A 69 7.36 1.74 6.14
CA ARG A 69 8.07 0.55 5.67
C ARG A 69 7.53 0.09 4.32
N GLY A 70 8.42 -0.41 3.47
CA GLY A 70 8.05 -0.87 2.13
C GLY A 70 7.40 0.22 1.25
N PRO A 71 8.03 1.40 1.11
CA PRO A 71 7.43 2.56 0.42
C PRO A 71 7.02 2.25 -1.02
N ALA A 72 7.72 1.35 -1.71
CA ALA A 72 7.36 0.91 -3.06
C ALA A 72 5.99 0.21 -3.11
N TYR A 73 5.68 -0.63 -2.11
CA TYR A 73 4.41 -1.38 -2.02
C TYR A 73 3.29 -0.47 -1.53
N VAL A 74 3.55 0.35 -0.50
CA VAL A 74 2.57 1.34 -0.01
C VAL A 74 2.17 2.30 -1.12
N TYR A 75 3.14 2.85 -1.86
CA TYR A 75 2.89 3.69 -3.01
C TYR A 75 2.03 2.96 -4.04
N ALA A 76 2.45 1.77 -4.48
CA ALA A 76 1.77 1.00 -5.51
C ALA A 76 0.29 0.75 -5.18
N ILE A 77 0.01 0.31 -3.95
CA ILE A 77 -1.34 0.03 -3.47
C ILE A 77 -2.16 1.32 -3.41
N LEU A 78 -1.63 2.39 -2.79
CA LEU A 78 -2.37 3.64 -2.61
C LEU A 78 -2.61 4.40 -3.92
N THR A 79 -1.78 4.21 -4.94
CA THR A 79 -1.97 4.84 -6.26
C THR A 79 -2.80 4.00 -7.22
N ASP A 80 -3.20 2.78 -6.83
CA ASP A 80 -4.04 1.94 -7.67
C ASP A 80 -5.48 2.48 -7.68
N LYS A 81 -6.09 2.50 -8.87
CA LYS A 81 -7.46 2.94 -9.12
C LYS A 81 -8.54 2.11 -8.40
N ARG A 82 -8.19 0.89 -7.95
CA ARG A 82 -9.07 0.05 -7.14
C ARG A 82 -9.14 0.52 -5.69
N ILE A 83 -8.15 1.30 -5.25
CA ILE A 83 -7.97 1.70 -3.86
C ILE A 83 -8.41 3.14 -3.61
N ARG A 84 -8.04 4.08 -4.49
CA ARG A 84 -8.39 5.51 -4.41
C ARG A 84 -9.36 5.95 -5.49
#